data_AF-A0A954Y6W2-F1
#
_entry.id   AF-A0A954Y6W2-F1
#
_cell.length_a   1.000
_cell.length_b   1.000
_cell.length_c   1.000
_cell.angle_alpha   90.00
_cell.angle_beta   90.00
_cell.angle_gamma   90.00
#
_symmetry.space_group_name_H-M   'P 1'
#
loop_
_entity.id
_entity.type
_entity.pdbx_description
1 polymer ?
#
loop_
_entity_poly.entity_id
_entity_poly.type
_entity_poly.pdbx_seq_one_letter_code
_entity_poly.pdbx_strand_id
1 'polypeptide(L)'
;MGADRKEGFVYYACKGFSGVFEHLLALAINDATYVMDIQNANGLETAFATSVTSAGVASGLAVNNTLGLSTVITANAYAGQPNWMGYLYEWQLSDDNVKESAVDFRLQQSPDDFESSLSFGDTAWERPDFYETKELNPQPGVRFQEEFERSTDFVLNTAGVNLGLDNVYFSQAVKVHKQDCWAIPNPGILPPLIPICQTEEVYDDTFHQSLGDSFIMDVFPATLDDFHALVQNVDGEPGMRLAWDEAFPVLADADGDGLVSKALNGPDPDDENPDYDGDGLSDFYELQNGFDAGEADADCDGLTDYWEAFYGTDPEHGDSDHDGVLDSQEV
;
A
#
# COMPACT_ATOMS: atom_id res chain seq x y z
N MET A 1 19.27 1.77 41.55
CA MET A 1 19.31 0.30 41.41
C MET A 1 19.81 0.03 40.01
N GLY A 2 21.12 -0.02 39.77
CA GLY A 2 21.99 -1.21 39.95
C GLY A 2 22.04 -1.94 38.60
N ALA A 3 23.01 -1.60 37.72
CA ALA A 3 24.17 -2.44 37.33
C ALA A 3 23.73 -3.65 36.46
N ASP A 4 24.36 -4.03 35.35
CA ASP A 4 25.73 -3.83 34.90
C ASP A 4 25.86 -4.08 33.39
N ARG A 5 26.93 -3.54 32.82
CA ARG A 5 27.38 -3.73 31.44
C ARG A 5 28.53 -4.74 31.47
N LYS A 6 28.44 -5.82 30.68
CA LYS A 6 29.50 -6.76 30.20
C LYS A 6 29.20 -8.25 30.47
N GLU A 7 29.75 -9.06 29.55
CA GLU A 7 29.89 -10.53 29.50
C GLU A 7 28.80 -11.28 28.73
N GLY A 8 29.09 -12.08 27.68
CA GLY A 8 30.35 -12.51 27.08
C GLY A 8 30.05 -13.16 25.71
N PHE A 9 30.91 -13.14 24.70
CA PHE A 9 32.22 -13.82 24.64
C PHE A 9 32.28 -15.22 25.28
N VAL A 10 31.14 -15.87 25.50
CA VAL A 10 31.06 -17.24 26.04
C VAL A 10 30.03 -18.05 25.25
N TYR A 11 30.33 -18.30 23.96
CA TYR A 11 29.80 -19.46 23.24
C TYR A 11 30.88 -20.21 22.45
N TYR A 12 32.17 -19.97 22.76
CA TYR A 12 33.32 -20.62 22.12
C TYR A 12 34.11 -21.57 23.02
N ALA A 13 33.65 -21.84 24.25
CA ALA A 13 34.44 -22.60 25.23
C ALA A 13 33.92 -24.02 25.57
N CYS A 14 32.84 -24.50 24.93
CA CYS A 14 32.28 -25.85 25.20
C CYS A 14 32.17 -26.77 23.97
N LYS A 15 32.90 -26.48 22.90
CA LYS A 15 33.30 -27.50 21.93
C LYS A 15 34.81 -27.53 21.97
N GLY A 16 35.39 -28.64 22.44
CA GLY A 16 36.85 -28.83 22.45
C GLY A 16 37.43 -28.65 21.04
N PHE A 17 38.76 -28.74 20.91
CA PHE A 17 39.46 -28.71 19.61
C PHE A 17 38.78 -29.56 18.52
N SER A 18 38.04 -30.63 18.88
CA SER A 18 37.25 -31.45 17.95
C SER A 18 36.06 -30.74 17.31
N GLY A 19 35.36 -29.84 17.99
CA GLY A 19 34.13 -29.24 17.44
C GLY A 19 34.36 -27.98 16.60
N VAL A 20 35.47 -27.28 16.82
CA VAL A 20 35.97 -26.25 15.87
C VAL A 20 36.57 -26.94 14.65
N PHE A 21 37.26 -28.07 14.85
CA PHE A 21 37.77 -28.89 13.75
C PHE A 21 36.63 -29.53 12.95
N GLU A 22 35.58 -30.08 13.56
CA GLU A 22 34.39 -30.60 12.85
C GLU A 22 33.68 -29.54 12.01
N HIS A 23 33.61 -28.30 12.51
CA HIS A 23 32.97 -27.20 11.77
C HIS A 23 33.87 -26.66 10.64
N LEU A 24 35.18 -26.54 10.88
CA LEU A 24 36.17 -26.21 9.85
C LEU A 24 36.34 -27.34 8.82
N LEU A 25 36.18 -28.59 9.22
CA LEU A 25 36.23 -29.78 8.37
C LEU A 25 34.95 -29.91 7.55
N ALA A 26 33.78 -29.56 8.12
CA ALA A 26 32.53 -29.46 7.37
C ALA A 26 32.62 -28.39 6.27
N LEU A 27 33.16 -27.20 6.57
CA LEU A 27 33.44 -26.14 5.58
C LEU A 27 34.53 -26.51 4.57
N ALA A 28 35.43 -27.44 4.90
CA ALA A 28 36.46 -27.96 3.99
C ALA A 28 35.99 -29.17 3.16
N ILE A 29 34.81 -29.72 3.46
CA ILE A 29 34.28 -30.95 2.83
C ILE A 29 32.99 -30.71 2.05
N ASN A 30 32.22 -29.65 2.30
CA ASN A 30 31.07 -29.28 1.47
C ASN A 30 31.04 -27.77 1.25
N ASP A 31 30.78 -27.36 0.01
CA ASP A 31 30.57 -25.97 -0.39
C ASP A 31 29.70 -25.95 -1.65
N ALA A 32 28.91 -24.89 -1.82
CA ALA A 32 28.00 -24.77 -2.93
C ALA A 32 28.08 -23.41 -3.62
N THR A 33 27.82 -23.40 -4.92
CA THR A 33 27.88 -22.20 -5.76
C THR A 33 26.70 -22.20 -6.73
N TYR A 34 25.92 -21.13 -6.74
CA TYR A 34 24.87 -20.97 -7.74
C TYR A 34 25.50 -20.70 -9.12
N VAL A 35 24.99 -21.39 -10.14
CA VAL A 35 25.49 -21.26 -11.52
C VAL A 35 25.18 -19.86 -12.07
N MET A 36 23.99 -19.36 -11.79
CA MET A 36 23.62 -17.96 -12.03
C MET A 36 23.62 -17.22 -10.70
N ASP A 37 24.35 -16.10 -10.66
CA ASP A 37 24.35 -15.18 -9.54
C ASP A 37 23.41 -14.01 -9.82
N ILE A 38 22.29 -14.00 -9.11
CA ILE A 38 21.38 -12.83 -9.01
C ILE A 38 21.54 -12.13 -7.65
N GLN A 39 22.20 -12.76 -6.67
CA GLN A 39 22.19 -12.35 -5.26
C GLN A 39 23.22 -11.27 -4.91
N ASN A 40 24.26 -11.07 -5.73
CA ASN A 40 25.15 -9.94 -5.54
C ASN A 40 24.40 -8.61 -5.76
N ALA A 41 24.73 -7.56 -5.01
CA ALA A 41 24.10 -6.23 -5.09
C ALA A 41 24.15 -5.56 -6.49
N ASN A 42 24.86 -6.18 -7.45
CA ASN A 42 24.96 -5.77 -8.85
C ASN A 42 24.29 -6.77 -9.82
N GLY A 43 23.81 -7.90 -9.30
CA GLY A 43 23.22 -9.07 -9.98
C GLY A 43 21.86 -8.75 -10.61
N LEU A 44 21.05 -7.95 -9.92
CA LEU A 44 19.74 -7.54 -10.39
C LEU A 44 19.61 -6.02 -10.27
N GLU A 45 20.01 -5.30 -11.32
CA GLU A 45 19.67 -3.88 -11.44
C GLU A 45 18.24 -3.78 -12.00
N THR A 46 17.25 -3.96 -11.12
CA THR A 46 15.85 -3.72 -11.47
C THR A 46 15.60 -2.21 -11.62
N ALA A 47 15.60 -1.72 -12.85
CA ALA A 47 15.13 -0.38 -13.16
C ALA A 47 13.59 -0.39 -13.25
N PHE A 48 12.90 0.08 -12.21
CA PHE A 48 11.44 0.20 -12.21
C PHE A 48 11.00 1.47 -12.93
N ALA A 49 10.29 1.32 -14.05
CA ALA A 49 9.58 2.41 -14.69
C ALA A 49 8.07 2.20 -14.50
N THR A 50 7.51 2.72 -13.40
CA THR A 50 6.07 2.58 -13.14
C THR A 50 5.28 3.64 -13.89
N SER A 51 4.41 3.21 -14.80
CA SER A 51 3.39 4.08 -15.38
C SER A 51 2.01 3.72 -14.83
N VAL A 52 1.32 4.72 -14.30
CA VAL A 52 -0.08 4.60 -13.88
C VAL A 52 -0.95 4.95 -15.08
N THR A 53 -1.60 3.94 -15.68
CA THR A 53 -2.60 4.17 -16.73
C THR A 53 -3.98 4.00 -16.14
N SER A 54 -4.90 4.89 -16.47
CA SER A 54 -6.21 4.87 -15.85
C SER A 54 -7.29 5.00 -16.91
N ALA A 55 -8.04 3.91 -17.13
CA ALA A 55 -9.22 3.95 -17.98
C ALA A 55 -10.36 4.63 -17.21
N GLY A 56 -10.97 5.67 -17.80
CA GLY A 56 -12.12 6.37 -17.20
C GLY A 56 -11.81 7.61 -16.37
N VAL A 57 -10.55 8.04 -16.25
CA VAL A 57 -10.13 9.16 -15.37
C VAL A 57 -10.35 10.55 -15.98
N ALA A 58 -11.35 10.69 -16.85
CA ALA A 58 -11.79 12.03 -17.26
C ALA A 58 -12.28 12.88 -16.07
N SER A 59 -12.59 12.24 -14.94
CA SER A 59 -13.19 12.87 -13.75
C SER A 59 -12.39 12.65 -12.44
N GLY A 60 -11.11 12.25 -12.51
CA GLY A 60 -10.29 11.93 -11.32
C GLY A 60 -10.33 10.44 -10.92
N LEU A 61 -9.69 10.07 -9.81
CA LEU A 61 -9.66 8.71 -9.26
C LEU A 61 -10.89 8.48 -8.38
N ALA A 62 -11.90 7.79 -8.90
CA ALA A 62 -13.13 7.46 -8.19
C ALA A 62 -13.30 5.95 -8.05
N VAL A 63 -14.17 5.53 -7.13
CA VAL A 63 -14.60 4.13 -7.01
C VAL A 63 -15.07 3.60 -8.38
N ASN A 64 -14.73 2.34 -8.66
CA ASN A 64 -14.90 1.62 -9.93
C ASN A 64 -13.93 2.01 -11.06
N ASN A 65 -13.10 3.03 -10.87
CA ASN A 65 -12.00 3.26 -11.81
C ASN A 65 -10.99 2.12 -11.72
N THR A 66 -10.37 1.82 -12.86
CA THR A 66 -9.29 0.84 -12.93
C THR A 66 -7.95 1.56 -12.98
N LEU A 67 -7.05 1.20 -12.07
CA LEU A 67 -5.67 1.63 -12.09
C LEU A 67 -4.81 0.50 -12.67
N GLY A 68 -4.15 0.78 -13.78
CA GLY A 68 -3.12 -0.08 -14.35
C GLY A 68 -1.75 0.35 -13.84
N LEU A 69 -1.05 -0.57 -13.19
CA LEU A 69 0.36 -0.46 -12.89
C LEU A 69 1.12 -1.26 -13.93
N SER A 70 2.01 -0.61 -14.66
CA SER A 70 2.97 -1.29 -15.52
C SER A 70 4.37 -0.99 -15.05
N THR A 71 5.26 -1.98 -15.06
CA THR A 71 6.68 -1.83 -14.84
C THR A 71 7.47 -2.59 -15.90
N VAL A 72 8.55 -1.99 -16.34
CA VAL A 72 9.62 -2.67 -17.06
C VAL A 72 10.66 -3.13 -16.03
N ILE A 73 11.21 -4.33 -16.21
CA ILE A 73 12.22 -4.90 -15.30
C ILE A 73 13.35 -5.41 -16.17
N THR A 74 14.56 -4.94 -15.93
CA THR A 74 15.76 -5.47 -16.57
C THR A 74 16.43 -6.45 -15.61
N ALA A 75 16.50 -7.72 -15.99
CA ALA A 75 17.25 -8.73 -15.24
C ALA A 75 18.61 -8.94 -15.89
N ASN A 76 19.67 -8.95 -15.09
CA ASN A 76 21.02 -9.25 -15.54
C ASN A 76 21.43 -10.61 -14.96
N ALA A 77 22.00 -11.49 -15.78
CA ALA A 77 22.55 -12.76 -15.31
C ALA A 77 24.08 -12.68 -15.31
N TYR A 78 24.67 -13.12 -14.20
CA TYR A 78 26.10 -13.26 -14.03
C TYR A 78 26.44 -14.73 -13.81
N ALA A 79 27.56 -15.19 -14.39
CA ALA A 79 28.06 -16.52 -14.11
C ALA A 79 28.64 -16.57 -12.69
N GLY A 80 28.24 -17.58 -11.92
CA GLY A 80 28.82 -17.88 -10.61
C GLY A 80 30.33 -18.07 -10.71
N GLN A 81 31.04 -17.71 -9.64
CA GLN A 81 32.49 -17.88 -9.57
C GLN A 81 32.81 -19.21 -8.86
N PRO A 82 33.61 -20.10 -9.47
CA PRO A 82 33.94 -21.37 -8.84
C PRO A 82 34.70 -21.14 -7.53
N ASN A 83 34.27 -21.83 -6.48
CA ASN A 83 35.07 -21.96 -5.26
C ASN A 83 36.29 -22.87 -5.51
N TRP A 84 37.14 -23.06 -4.49
CA TRP A 84 38.34 -23.88 -4.62
C TRP A 84 38.06 -25.35 -4.97
N MET A 85 36.87 -25.88 -4.64
CA MET A 85 36.45 -27.24 -5.00
C MET A 85 35.89 -27.30 -6.44
N GLY A 86 35.19 -26.25 -6.86
CA GLY A 86 34.60 -26.10 -8.19
C GLY A 86 35.60 -25.78 -9.30
N TYR A 87 36.85 -25.44 -8.99
CA TYR A 87 37.86 -25.03 -9.99
C TYR A 87 38.08 -26.05 -11.12
N LEU A 88 38.06 -27.35 -10.82
CA LEU A 88 38.18 -28.41 -11.84
C LEU A 88 36.86 -28.71 -12.56
N TYR A 89 35.76 -28.13 -12.08
CA TYR A 89 34.40 -28.28 -12.57
C TYR A 89 33.85 -26.95 -13.10
N GLU A 90 34.71 -26.02 -13.52
CA GLU A 90 34.33 -24.71 -14.06
C GLU A 90 33.38 -24.82 -15.26
N TRP A 91 33.47 -25.91 -16.03
CA TRP A 91 32.54 -26.22 -17.12
C TRP A 91 31.08 -26.39 -16.68
N GLN A 92 30.82 -26.65 -15.38
CA GLN A 92 29.46 -26.67 -14.82
C GLN A 92 28.88 -25.27 -14.59
N LEU A 93 29.73 -24.23 -14.63
CA LEU A 93 29.36 -22.81 -14.54
C LEU A 93 29.38 -22.15 -15.94
N SER A 94 29.12 -22.93 -16.99
CA SER A 94 29.19 -22.49 -18.38
C SER A 94 28.07 -21.50 -18.73
N ASP A 95 28.31 -20.71 -19.79
CA ASP A 95 27.31 -19.85 -20.41
C ASP A 95 26.00 -20.60 -20.74
N ASP A 96 26.09 -21.87 -21.16
CA ASP A 96 24.93 -22.68 -21.51
C ASP A 96 24.06 -22.96 -20.28
N ASN A 97 24.67 -23.33 -19.14
CA ASN A 97 23.92 -23.58 -17.90
C ASN A 97 23.36 -22.28 -17.27
N VAL A 98 24.03 -21.14 -17.48
CA VAL A 98 23.51 -19.82 -17.08
C VAL A 98 22.28 -19.47 -17.93
N LYS A 99 22.34 -19.67 -19.26
CA LYS A 99 21.21 -19.43 -20.17
C LYS A 99 20.02 -20.35 -19.94
N GLU A 100 20.24 -21.55 -19.44
CA GLU A 100 19.15 -22.46 -19.10
C GLU A 100 18.40 -21.99 -17.85
N SER A 101 19.02 -21.19 -16.98
CA SER A 101 18.37 -20.71 -15.76
C SER A 101 17.14 -19.84 -16.07
N ALA A 102 16.14 -19.88 -15.21
CA ALA A 102 14.89 -19.15 -15.39
C ALA A 102 14.64 -18.16 -14.24
N VAL A 103 14.15 -16.99 -14.59
CA VAL A 103 13.63 -15.97 -13.68
C VAL A 103 12.30 -15.47 -14.23
N ASP A 104 11.35 -15.25 -13.33
CA ASP A 104 10.08 -14.62 -13.65
C ASP A 104 9.72 -13.62 -12.56
N PHE A 105 9.07 -12.54 -12.97
CA PHE A 105 8.62 -11.46 -12.12
C PHE A 105 7.12 -11.28 -12.32
N ARG A 106 6.38 -10.96 -11.26
CA ARG A 106 4.93 -10.76 -11.37
C ARG A 106 4.51 -9.57 -10.53
N LEU A 107 3.62 -8.75 -11.09
CA LEU A 107 2.80 -7.84 -10.31
C LEU A 107 1.50 -8.58 -9.96
N GLN A 108 1.29 -8.86 -8.69
CA GLN A 108 0.21 -9.72 -8.20
C GLN A 108 -0.68 -8.95 -7.21
N GLN A 109 -1.95 -9.37 -7.11
CA GLN A 109 -2.91 -8.86 -6.13
C GLN A 109 -2.94 -9.71 -4.84
N SER A 110 -2.02 -10.66 -4.73
CA SER A 110 -1.84 -11.60 -3.64
C SER A 110 -0.39 -12.09 -3.66
N PRO A 111 0.22 -12.44 -2.51
CA PRO A 111 1.56 -12.99 -2.48
C PRO A 111 1.51 -14.49 -2.82
N ASP A 112 1.22 -14.80 -4.09
CA ASP A 112 1.10 -16.18 -4.57
C ASP A 112 2.45 -16.69 -5.09
N ASP A 113 2.94 -17.75 -4.47
CA ASP A 113 4.13 -18.49 -4.87
C ASP A 113 3.98 -19.05 -6.31
N PHE A 114 5.05 -18.94 -7.10
CA PHE A 114 5.05 -19.44 -8.48
C PHE A 114 6.38 -20.03 -8.94
N GLU A 115 7.33 -20.26 -8.05
CA GLU A 115 8.62 -20.88 -8.35
C GLU A 115 8.46 -22.28 -8.96
N SER A 116 7.46 -23.04 -8.53
CA SER A 116 7.12 -24.35 -9.09
C SER A 116 6.67 -24.31 -10.56
N SER A 117 6.24 -23.16 -11.07
CA SER A 117 5.83 -22.99 -12.47
C SER A 117 6.99 -22.77 -13.43
N LEU A 118 8.18 -22.42 -12.91
CA LEU A 118 9.36 -22.16 -13.74
C LEU A 118 9.98 -23.47 -14.25
N SER A 119 10.40 -23.44 -15.50
CA SER A 119 11.17 -24.47 -16.17
C SER A 119 12.47 -23.88 -16.73
N PHE A 120 13.53 -24.70 -16.77
CA PHE A 120 14.78 -24.27 -17.39
C PHE A 120 14.54 -23.94 -18.87
N GLY A 121 15.07 -22.80 -19.31
CA GLY A 121 14.89 -22.24 -20.65
C GLY A 121 13.66 -21.34 -20.83
N ASP A 122 12.87 -21.09 -19.78
CA ASP A 122 11.71 -20.18 -19.87
C ASP A 122 12.12 -18.71 -20.09
N THR A 123 13.32 -18.31 -19.66
CA THR A 123 13.83 -16.95 -19.84
C THR A 123 14.64 -16.83 -21.12
N ALA A 124 14.31 -15.84 -21.95
CA ALA A 124 14.92 -15.65 -23.28
C ALA A 124 16.25 -14.86 -23.23
N TRP A 125 17.16 -15.23 -22.34
CA TRP A 125 18.44 -14.56 -22.11
C TRP A 125 19.18 -14.14 -23.38
N GLU A 126 19.36 -12.83 -23.56
CA GLU A 126 20.11 -12.24 -24.65
C GLU A 126 21.49 -11.77 -24.18
N ARG A 127 22.48 -11.72 -25.09
CA ARG A 127 23.76 -11.08 -24.78
C ARG A 127 23.59 -9.57 -24.94
N PRO A 128 23.91 -8.75 -23.93
CA PRO A 128 23.77 -7.30 -24.06
C PRO A 128 24.58 -6.74 -25.23
N ASP A 129 24.02 -5.78 -25.97
CA ASP A 129 24.65 -5.10 -27.13
C ASP A 129 25.96 -4.36 -26.79
N PHE A 130 26.25 -4.18 -25.49
CA PHE A 130 27.46 -3.54 -24.97
C PHE A 130 28.80 -4.23 -25.32
N TYR A 131 28.78 -5.38 -26.00
CA TYR A 131 30.00 -5.93 -26.60
C TYR A 131 30.56 -5.07 -27.75
N GLU A 132 29.82 -4.08 -28.28
CA GLU A 132 30.32 -3.19 -29.35
C GLU A 132 30.47 -1.70 -29.02
N THR A 133 29.97 -1.16 -27.90
CA THR A 133 30.09 0.30 -27.63
C THR A 133 30.73 0.64 -26.28
N LYS A 134 31.99 1.11 -26.37
CA LYS A 134 32.61 1.92 -25.33
C LYS A 134 31.83 3.24 -25.24
N GLU A 135 31.07 3.45 -24.18
CA GLU A 135 30.90 4.72 -23.44
C GLU A 135 29.52 4.78 -22.76
N LEU A 136 29.52 4.48 -21.46
CA LEU A 136 28.69 5.00 -20.35
C LEU A 136 28.33 3.83 -19.40
N ASN A 137 29.17 3.71 -18.37
CA ASN A 137 29.13 2.75 -17.27
C ASN A 137 29.22 1.25 -17.65
N PRO A 138 30.41 0.75 -18.00
CA PRO A 138 30.64 -0.69 -18.14
C PRO A 138 30.64 -1.32 -16.75
N GLN A 139 29.64 -2.12 -16.39
CA GLN A 139 29.76 -3.10 -15.32
C GLN A 139 30.50 -4.31 -15.93
N PRO A 140 31.81 -4.50 -15.75
CA PRO A 140 32.51 -5.67 -16.26
C PRO A 140 32.01 -6.92 -15.53
N GLY A 141 31.00 -7.60 -16.07
CA GLY A 141 30.47 -8.80 -15.41
C GLY A 141 29.22 -9.40 -16.05
N VAL A 142 28.30 -8.60 -16.61
CA VAL A 142 27.03 -9.10 -17.13
C VAL A 142 27.27 -10.10 -18.26
N ARG A 143 26.70 -11.30 -18.13
CA ARG A 143 26.79 -12.37 -19.14
C ARG A 143 25.58 -12.36 -20.07
N PHE A 144 24.39 -12.25 -19.50
CA PHE A 144 23.13 -12.17 -20.22
C PHE A 144 22.19 -11.16 -19.60
N GLN A 145 21.19 -10.72 -20.36
CA GLN A 145 20.18 -9.77 -19.97
C GLN A 145 18.83 -10.16 -20.57
N GLU A 146 17.75 -9.85 -19.86
CA GLU A 146 16.37 -9.98 -20.33
C GLU A 146 15.54 -8.81 -19.78
N GLU A 147 14.59 -8.34 -20.58
CA GLU A 147 13.63 -7.32 -20.19
C GLU A 147 12.22 -7.91 -20.03
N PHE A 148 11.58 -7.62 -18.90
CA PHE A 148 10.22 -8.08 -18.59
C PHE A 148 9.29 -6.88 -18.48
N GLU A 149 8.27 -6.86 -19.32
CA GLU A 149 7.11 -5.98 -19.13
C GLU A 149 6.08 -6.71 -18.27
N ARG A 150 5.73 -6.09 -17.14
CA ARG A 150 4.73 -6.61 -16.20
C ARG A 150 3.72 -5.55 -15.90
N SER A 151 2.45 -5.90 -16.11
CA SER A 151 1.32 -5.03 -15.79
C SER A 151 0.28 -5.75 -14.97
N THR A 152 -0.37 -5.03 -14.07
CA THR A 152 -1.55 -5.49 -13.35
C THR A 152 -2.54 -4.35 -13.26
N ASP A 153 -3.81 -4.69 -13.40
CA ASP A 153 -4.92 -3.76 -13.28
C ASP A 153 -5.69 -4.10 -12.01
N PHE A 154 -6.04 -3.09 -11.22
CA PHE A 154 -6.91 -3.27 -10.08
C PHE A 154 -8.00 -2.21 -10.05
N VAL A 155 -9.14 -2.60 -9.47
CA VAL A 155 -10.33 -1.74 -9.37
C VAL A 155 -10.31 -1.06 -8.00
N LEU A 156 -10.52 0.25 -8.00
CA LEU A 156 -10.70 1.02 -6.77
C LEU A 156 -12.08 0.72 -6.19
N ASN A 157 -12.15 -0.12 -5.15
CA ASN A 157 -13.42 -0.57 -4.58
C ASN A 157 -13.90 0.30 -3.41
N THR A 158 -13.00 1.10 -2.83
CA THR A 158 -13.26 1.85 -1.60
C THR A 158 -12.86 3.30 -1.82
N ALA A 159 -13.76 4.21 -1.45
CA ALA A 159 -13.46 5.64 -1.38
C ALA A 159 -12.73 5.94 -0.07
N GLY A 160 -11.86 6.94 -0.08
CA GLY A 160 -11.17 7.38 1.11
C GLY A 160 -9.98 8.28 0.79
N VAL A 161 -9.41 8.86 1.83
CA VAL A 161 -8.27 9.78 1.77
C VAL A 161 -7.02 9.03 2.22
N ASN A 162 -5.88 9.27 1.55
CA ASN A 162 -4.62 8.59 1.81
C ASN A 162 -4.70 7.05 1.79
N LEU A 163 -5.47 6.48 0.87
CA LEU A 163 -5.57 5.04 0.72
C LEU A 163 -4.28 4.48 0.10
N GLY A 164 -3.73 3.45 0.76
CA GLY A 164 -2.68 2.62 0.22
C GLY A 164 -3.20 1.65 -0.84
N LEU A 165 -2.32 1.18 -1.72
CA LEU A 165 -2.64 0.08 -2.62
C LEU A 165 -2.49 -1.27 -1.93
N ASP A 166 -3.45 -1.56 -1.06
CA ASP A 166 -3.47 -2.83 -0.36
C ASP A 166 -3.48 -4.00 -1.35
N ASN A 167 -2.70 -5.02 -1.03
CA ASN A 167 -2.57 -6.26 -1.77
C ASN A 167 -1.84 -6.17 -3.12
N VAL A 168 -1.12 -5.10 -3.44
CA VAL A 168 -0.23 -5.10 -4.61
C VAL A 168 1.16 -5.59 -4.22
N TYR A 169 1.61 -6.68 -4.85
CA TYR A 169 2.92 -7.28 -4.60
C TYR A 169 3.75 -7.32 -5.88
N PHE A 170 5.03 -6.97 -5.73
CA PHE A 170 6.07 -7.33 -6.68
C PHE A 170 6.69 -8.64 -6.23
N SER A 171 6.51 -9.68 -7.03
CA SER A 171 6.94 -11.04 -6.71
C SER A 171 8.02 -11.51 -7.68
N GLN A 172 9.06 -12.18 -7.17
CA GLN A 172 10.16 -12.71 -7.96
C GLN A 172 10.36 -14.19 -7.65
N ALA A 173 10.50 -15.02 -8.69
CA ALA A 173 10.90 -16.41 -8.55
C ALA A 173 12.08 -16.72 -9.47
N VAL A 174 12.95 -17.63 -9.00
CA VAL A 174 14.19 -18.00 -9.69
C VAL A 174 14.36 -19.50 -9.65
N LYS A 175 14.75 -20.08 -10.78
CA LYS A 175 15.13 -21.48 -10.93
C LYS A 175 16.50 -21.57 -11.60
N VAL A 176 17.46 -22.10 -10.86
CA VAL A 176 18.88 -22.08 -11.22
C VAL A 176 19.51 -23.44 -10.98
N HIS A 177 20.59 -23.70 -11.71
CA HIS A 177 21.48 -24.77 -11.32
C HIS A 177 22.35 -24.33 -10.15
N LYS A 178 22.61 -25.24 -9.22
CA LYS A 178 23.55 -25.05 -8.11
C LYS A 178 24.58 -26.15 -8.18
N GLN A 179 25.85 -25.77 -8.17
CA GLN A 179 26.98 -26.69 -8.05
C GLN A 179 27.17 -27.01 -6.57
N ASP A 180 26.90 -28.24 -6.16
CA ASP A 180 27.23 -28.76 -4.84
C ASP A 180 28.52 -29.59 -4.94
N CYS A 181 29.53 -29.19 -4.18
CA CYS A 181 30.84 -29.80 -4.19
C CYS A 181 31.12 -30.45 -2.84
N TRP A 182 31.62 -31.68 -2.85
CA TRP A 182 32.16 -32.32 -1.66
C TRP A 182 33.58 -32.85 -1.85
N ALA A 183 34.39 -32.79 -0.80
CA ALA A 183 35.76 -33.29 -0.82
C ALA A 183 35.84 -34.72 -0.27
N ILE A 184 36.34 -35.66 -1.07
CA ILE A 184 36.64 -37.02 -0.61
C ILE A 184 38.11 -37.10 -0.15
N PRO A 185 38.39 -37.54 1.10
CA PRO A 185 39.74 -37.76 1.56
C PRO A 185 40.44 -38.90 0.80
N ASN A 186 41.59 -38.61 0.20
CA ASN A 186 42.48 -39.61 -0.40
C ASN A 186 43.93 -39.40 0.08
N PRO A 187 44.39 -40.12 1.12
CA PRO A 187 45.72 -39.92 1.70
C PRO A 187 46.88 -40.34 0.78
N GLY A 188 46.60 -40.94 -0.38
CA GLY A 188 47.61 -41.39 -1.35
C GLY A 188 47.98 -40.37 -2.43
N ILE A 189 47.33 -39.20 -2.47
CA ILE A 189 47.51 -38.17 -3.50
C ILE A 189 47.67 -36.80 -2.82
N LEU A 190 48.48 -35.91 -3.39
CA LEU A 190 48.60 -34.50 -2.99
C LEU A 190 47.92 -33.62 -4.05
N PRO A 191 46.89 -32.83 -3.72
CA PRO A 191 46.31 -32.63 -2.38
C PRO A 191 45.49 -33.84 -1.89
N PRO A 192 45.40 -34.07 -0.56
CA PRO A 192 44.74 -35.24 0.04
C PRO A 192 43.21 -35.17 0.01
N LEU A 193 42.65 -34.14 -0.62
CA LEU A 193 41.23 -33.90 -0.79
C LEU A 193 40.94 -33.81 -2.28
N ILE A 194 40.08 -34.71 -2.77
CA ILE A 194 39.61 -34.71 -4.16
C ILE A 194 38.21 -34.10 -4.16
N PRO A 195 38.00 -32.91 -4.74
CA PRO A 195 36.67 -32.37 -4.88
C PRO A 195 35.88 -33.17 -5.91
N ILE A 196 34.62 -33.41 -5.62
CA ILE A 196 33.62 -33.96 -6.53
C ILE A 196 32.45 -33.00 -6.51
N CYS A 197 32.12 -32.44 -7.67
CA CYS A 197 31.03 -31.51 -7.80
C CYS A 197 29.94 -32.07 -8.71
N GLN A 198 28.69 -31.86 -8.31
CA GLN A 198 27.50 -32.18 -9.08
C GLN A 198 26.60 -30.94 -9.15
N THR A 199 25.96 -30.73 -10.28
CA THR A 199 24.90 -29.73 -10.41
C THR A 199 23.56 -30.33 -10.00
N GLU A 200 22.85 -29.63 -9.15
CA GLU A 200 21.45 -29.87 -8.81
C GLU A 200 20.57 -28.73 -9.34
N GLU A 201 19.32 -29.04 -9.63
CA GLU A 201 18.31 -28.05 -9.95
C GLU A 201 17.73 -27.50 -8.64
N VAL A 202 17.78 -26.19 -8.45
CA VAL A 202 17.30 -25.53 -7.24
C VAL A 202 16.40 -24.37 -7.63
N TYR A 203 15.38 -24.17 -6.82
CA TYR A 203 14.57 -22.96 -6.82
C TYR A 203 14.70 -22.32 -5.44
N ASP A 204 14.72 -21.00 -5.40
CA ASP A 204 14.52 -20.25 -4.17
C ASP A 204 13.01 -20.01 -4.00
N ASP A 205 12.56 -19.87 -2.75
CA ASP A 205 11.17 -19.51 -2.46
C ASP A 205 10.82 -18.18 -3.15
N THR A 206 9.58 -18.04 -3.62
CA THR A 206 9.14 -16.80 -4.25
C THR A 206 9.30 -15.64 -3.27
N PHE A 207 10.04 -14.61 -3.67
CA PHE A 207 10.18 -13.39 -2.90
C PHE A 207 9.00 -12.47 -3.18
N HIS A 208 8.38 -11.92 -2.14
CA HIS A 208 7.26 -11.00 -2.24
C HIS A 208 7.59 -9.66 -1.58
N GLN A 209 7.54 -8.58 -2.35
CA GLN A 209 7.64 -7.21 -1.87
C GLN A 209 6.27 -6.53 -1.98
N SER A 210 5.67 -6.18 -0.84
CA SER A 210 4.48 -5.33 -0.84
C SER A 210 4.83 -3.96 -1.40
N LEU A 211 3.99 -3.47 -2.31
CA LEU A 211 4.06 -2.12 -2.88
C LEU A 211 3.02 -1.18 -2.25
N GLY A 212 2.15 -1.67 -1.36
CA GLY A 212 1.00 -0.91 -0.86
C GLY A 212 1.35 0.41 -0.20
N ASP A 213 2.42 0.43 0.61
CA ASP A 213 2.89 1.65 1.29
C ASP A 213 3.57 2.66 0.35
N SER A 214 3.92 2.24 -0.87
CA SER A 214 4.63 3.09 -1.84
C SER A 214 3.67 3.96 -2.66
N PHE A 215 2.39 3.62 -2.67
CA PHE A 215 1.36 4.31 -3.44
C PHE A 215 0.23 4.74 -2.52
N ILE A 216 0.24 6.02 -2.18
CA ILE A 216 -0.82 6.66 -1.39
C ILE A 216 -1.62 7.56 -2.33
N MET A 217 -2.94 7.41 -2.32
CA MET A 217 -3.83 8.20 -3.16
C MET A 217 -5.17 8.50 -2.49
N ASP A 218 -5.80 9.56 -2.95
CA ASP A 218 -7.17 9.89 -2.59
C ASP A 218 -8.11 9.30 -3.64
N VAL A 219 -9.12 8.54 -3.19
CA VAL A 219 -10.12 7.91 -4.04
C VAL A 219 -11.48 8.53 -3.74
N PHE A 220 -12.03 9.25 -4.71
CA PHE A 220 -13.35 9.87 -4.62
C PHE A 220 -14.47 8.82 -4.59
N PRO A 221 -15.63 9.15 -3.99
CA PRO A 221 -16.83 8.35 -4.16
C PRO A 221 -17.26 8.23 -5.63
N ALA A 222 -18.09 7.23 -5.93
CA ALA A 222 -18.50 6.94 -7.30
C ALA A 222 -19.38 8.04 -7.93
N THR A 223 -20.08 8.81 -7.10
CA THR A 223 -21.04 9.84 -7.54
C THR A 223 -20.81 11.16 -6.80
N LEU A 224 -21.33 12.26 -7.39
CA LEU A 224 -21.34 13.55 -6.72
C LEU A 224 -22.24 13.55 -5.48
N ASP A 225 -23.30 12.75 -5.49
CA ASP A 225 -24.23 12.62 -4.37
C ASP A 225 -23.51 11.98 -3.17
N ASP A 226 -22.73 10.92 -3.40
CA ASP A 226 -21.91 10.31 -2.36
C ASP A 226 -20.76 11.23 -1.89
N PHE A 227 -20.28 12.13 -2.76
CA PHE A 227 -19.23 13.08 -2.42
C PHE A 227 -19.69 14.15 -1.43
N HIS A 228 -20.93 14.64 -1.56
CA HIS A 228 -21.49 15.63 -0.64
C HIS A 228 -22.36 15.00 0.47
N ALA A 229 -22.54 13.69 0.47
CA ALA A 229 -23.30 13.00 1.49
C ALA A 229 -22.72 13.31 2.88
N LEU A 230 -23.60 13.57 3.83
CA LEU A 230 -23.25 13.87 5.21
C LEU A 230 -23.52 12.66 6.10
N VAL A 231 -22.68 12.49 7.13
CA VAL A 231 -22.91 11.57 8.23
C VAL A 231 -22.74 12.30 9.55
N GLN A 232 -23.45 11.83 10.57
CA GLN A 232 -23.23 12.28 11.94
C GLN A 232 -21.78 12.03 12.36
N ASN A 233 -21.30 12.90 13.23
CA ASN A 233 -20.00 12.75 13.83
C ASN A 233 -19.87 11.41 14.59
N VAL A 234 -18.64 10.94 14.74
CA VAL A 234 -18.34 9.66 15.38
C VAL A 234 -18.84 9.69 16.83
N ASP A 235 -19.34 8.55 17.33
CA ASP A 235 -19.81 8.35 18.70
C ASP A 235 -21.09 9.11 19.13
N GLY A 236 -21.85 9.66 18.18
CA GLY A 236 -23.12 10.36 18.47
C GLY A 236 -22.93 11.75 19.07
N GLU A 237 -21.71 12.29 18.96
CA GLU A 237 -21.46 13.71 19.20
C GLU A 237 -22.21 14.55 18.17
N PRO A 238 -22.70 15.76 18.54
CA PRO A 238 -23.42 16.62 17.61
C PRO A 238 -22.53 17.00 16.42
N GLY A 239 -23.19 17.30 15.30
CA GLY A 239 -22.61 17.86 14.09
C GLY A 239 -22.44 16.87 12.94
N MET A 240 -22.39 17.44 11.74
CA MET A 240 -22.33 16.68 10.49
C MET A 240 -20.96 16.80 9.81
N ARG A 241 -20.51 15.73 9.16
CA ARG A 241 -19.27 15.71 8.36
C ARG A 241 -19.49 15.00 7.04
N LEU A 242 -18.57 15.19 6.09
CA LEU A 242 -18.60 14.45 4.84
C LEU A 242 -18.47 12.93 5.10
N ALA A 243 -19.35 12.16 4.48
CA ALA A 243 -19.39 10.70 4.54
C ALA A 243 -18.19 10.04 3.88
N TRP A 244 -17.47 10.78 3.03
CA TRP A 244 -16.37 10.27 2.22
C TRP A 244 -15.26 9.64 3.07
N ASP A 245 -14.83 10.28 4.15
CA ASP A 245 -13.75 9.78 5.00
C ASP A 245 -13.82 10.38 6.41
N GLU A 246 -13.34 9.66 7.42
CA GLU A 246 -13.26 10.14 8.82
C GLU A 246 -12.24 11.28 9.01
N ALA A 247 -11.31 11.45 8.07
CA ALA A 247 -10.38 12.56 8.06
C ALA A 247 -11.06 13.92 7.85
N PHE A 248 -12.29 13.96 7.33
CA PHE A 248 -13.04 15.20 7.17
C PHE A 248 -13.57 15.70 8.51
N PRO A 249 -13.31 16.99 8.85
CA PRO A 249 -13.80 17.56 10.09
C PRO A 249 -15.33 17.74 10.03
N VAL A 250 -15.92 17.98 11.20
CA VAL A 250 -17.29 18.48 11.32
C VAL A 250 -17.40 19.80 10.54
N LEU A 251 -18.46 19.91 9.75
CA LEU A 251 -18.82 21.13 9.04
C LEU A 251 -19.30 22.17 10.05
N ALA A 252 -19.00 23.43 9.74
CA ALA A 252 -19.40 24.50 10.65
C ALA A 252 -20.88 24.84 10.54
N ASP A 253 -21.51 24.54 9.40
CA ASP A 253 -22.84 24.96 8.98
C ASP A 253 -23.23 23.97 7.87
N ALA A 254 -23.81 22.83 8.26
CA ALA A 254 -23.96 21.70 7.36
C ALA A 254 -25.27 21.73 6.57
N ASP A 255 -26.32 22.32 7.13
CA ASP A 255 -27.62 22.56 6.54
C ASP A 255 -27.69 23.92 5.78
N GLY A 256 -26.74 24.82 6.03
CA GLY A 256 -26.52 26.03 5.25
C GLY A 256 -27.40 27.21 5.67
N ASP A 257 -27.92 27.21 6.89
CA ASP A 257 -28.78 28.27 7.44
C ASP A 257 -27.96 29.50 7.92
N GLY A 258 -26.65 29.33 8.10
CA GLY A 258 -25.71 30.36 8.53
C GLY A 258 -25.43 30.40 10.03
N LEU A 259 -26.00 29.48 10.81
CA LEU A 259 -25.64 29.22 12.20
C LEU A 259 -24.45 28.27 12.27
N VAL A 260 -23.75 28.34 13.40
CA VAL A 260 -22.59 27.47 13.63
C VAL A 260 -23.06 26.24 14.40
N SER A 261 -22.69 25.06 13.91
CA SER A 261 -22.97 23.75 14.52
C SER A 261 -22.63 23.72 16.01
N LYS A 262 -23.50 23.07 16.80
CA LYS A 262 -23.29 22.79 18.24
C LYS A 262 -21.96 22.10 18.52
N ALA A 263 -21.47 21.27 17.60
CA ALA A 263 -20.17 20.60 17.68
C ALA A 263 -19.00 21.57 17.84
N LEU A 264 -19.16 22.79 17.33
CA LEU A 264 -18.16 23.86 17.37
C LEU A 264 -18.53 24.96 18.38
N ASN A 265 -19.45 24.67 19.32
CA ASN A 265 -20.00 25.61 20.31
C ASN A 265 -20.79 26.77 19.68
N GLY A 266 -21.44 26.55 18.54
CA GLY A 266 -22.38 27.51 18.00
C GLY A 266 -23.82 27.29 18.47
N PRO A 267 -24.73 28.20 18.08
CA PRO A 267 -26.10 28.26 18.58
C PRO A 267 -27.11 27.45 17.76
N ASP A 268 -26.68 26.80 16.69
CA ASP A 268 -27.51 26.03 15.76
C ASP A 268 -28.35 24.94 16.49
N PRO A 269 -29.69 24.97 16.41
CA PRO A 269 -30.52 23.98 17.04
C PRO A 269 -30.45 22.59 16.36
N ASP A 270 -30.26 22.50 15.04
CA ASP A 270 -30.17 21.25 14.27
C ASP A 270 -29.38 21.38 12.96
N ASP A 271 -28.13 20.91 12.97
CA ASP A 271 -27.19 20.92 11.84
C ASP A 271 -27.62 20.04 10.63
N GLU A 272 -28.80 19.40 10.68
CA GLU A 272 -29.40 18.65 9.56
C GLU A 272 -30.56 19.41 8.87
N ASN A 273 -31.13 20.44 9.50
CA ASN A 273 -32.37 21.07 9.06
C ASN A 273 -32.40 22.58 9.38
N PRO A 274 -32.45 23.47 8.36
CA PRO A 274 -32.32 24.92 8.53
C PRO A 274 -33.55 25.63 9.13
N ASP A 275 -34.57 24.86 9.52
CA ASP A 275 -35.89 25.26 10.03
C ASP A 275 -36.34 24.13 10.97
N TYR A 276 -35.78 24.13 12.18
CA TYR A 276 -35.79 23.00 13.11
C TYR A 276 -37.20 22.61 13.54
N ASP A 277 -38.09 23.58 13.76
CA ASP A 277 -39.47 23.36 14.14
C ASP A 277 -40.45 23.23 12.95
N GLY A 278 -40.01 23.65 11.74
CA GLY A 278 -40.73 23.46 10.49
C GLY A 278 -41.86 24.46 10.27
N ASP A 279 -41.79 25.65 10.87
CA ASP A 279 -42.83 26.69 10.78
C ASP A 279 -42.71 27.57 9.52
N GLY A 280 -41.54 27.54 8.86
CA GLY A 280 -41.20 28.28 7.66
C GLY A 280 -40.28 29.50 7.87
N LEU A 281 -39.88 29.80 9.09
CA LEU A 281 -38.74 30.65 9.44
C LEU A 281 -37.48 29.79 9.53
N SER A 282 -36.34 30.34 9.13
CA SER A 282 -35.06 29.66 9.35
C SER A 282 -34.59 29.90 10.79
N ASP A 283 -33.90 28.95 11.40
CA ASP A 283 -33.36 29.09 12.76
C ASP A 283 -32.51 30.35 12.92
N PHE A 284 -31.69 30.68 11.90
CA PHE A 284 -30.94 31.93 11.85
C PHE A 284 -31.80 33.19 12.04
N TYR A 285 -32.96 33.24 11.37
CA TYR A 285 -33.89 34.36 11.43
C TYR A 285 -34.51 34.46 12.82
N GLU A 286 -34.92 33.33 13.38
CA GLU A 286 -35.58 33.28 14.68
C GLU A 286 -34.66 33.73 15.80
N LEU A 287 -33.46 33.15 15.88
CA LEU A 287 -32.44 33.57 16.85
C LEU A 287 -32.01 35.03 16.68
N GLN A 288 -32.04 35.55 15.46
CA GLN A 288 -31.71 36.95 15.19
C GLN A 288 -32.83 37.92 15.64
N ASN A 289 -34.10 37.51 15.55
CA ASN A 289 -35.25 38.36 15.85
C ASN A 289 -35.89 38.08 17.22
N GLY A 290 -35.43 37.05 17.94
CA GLY A 290 -35.89 36.72 19.29
C GLY A 290 -37.04 35.73 19.36
N PHE A 291 -37.28 34.96 18.30
CA PHE A 291 -38.22 33.82 18.29
C PHE A 291 -37.52 32.56 18.84
N ASP A 292 -38.28 31.53 19.19
CA ASP A 292 -37.77 30.24 19.66
C ASP A 292 -37.75 29.22 18.52
N ALA A 293 -36.58 28.98 17.93
CA ALA A 293 -36.40 28.04 16.81
C ALA A 293 -36.80 26.57 17.11
N GLY A 294 -37.16 26.25 18.35
CA GLY A 294 -37.66 24.94 18.73
C GLY A 294 -39.18 24.81 18.81
N GLU A 295 -39.95 25.89 18.61
CA GLU A 295 -41.39 25.93 18.82
C GLU A 295 -42.12 26.76 17.74
N ALA A 296 -42.78 26.07 16.81
CA ALA A 296 -43.45 26.68 15.65
C ALA A 296 -44.65 27.61 15.96
N ASP A 297 -45.06 27.70 17.22
CA ASP A 297 -46.19 28.49 17.75
C ASP A 297 -45.90 28.73 19.24
N ALA A 298 -45.07 29.73 19.51
CA ALA A 298 -44.41 29.92 20.80
C ALA A 298 -45.38 30.23 21.95
N ASP A 299 -46.51 30.87 21.67
CA ASP A 299 -47.57 31.16 22.65
C ASP A 299 -48.76 30.18 22.62
N CYS A 300 -48.79 29.30 21.62
CA CYS A 300 -49.82 28.29 21.39
C CYS A 300 -51.24 28.86 21.14
N ASP A 301 -51.38 30.02 20.50
CA ASP A 301 -52.66 30.62 20.15
C ASP A 301 -53.29 30.06 18.85
N GLY A 302 -52.49 29.30 18.08
CA GLY A 302 -52.86 28.69 16.82
C GLY A 302 -52.42 29.46 15.56
N LEU A 303 -51.67 30.55 15.70
CA LEU A 303 -50.94 31.27 14.66
C LEU A 303 -49.45 30.90 14.80
N THR A 304 -48.79 30.46 13.72
CA THR A 304 -47.37 30.10 13.81
C THR A 304 -46.49 31.35 13.85
N ASP A 305 -45.30 31.26 14.44
CA ASP A 305 -44.32 32.34 14.54
C ASP A 305 -44.04 33.00 13.18
N TYR A 306 -43.99 32.23 12.09
CA TYR A 306 -43.93 32.71 10.71
C TYR A 306 -45.06 33.70 10.36
N TRP A 307 -46.30 33.34 10.68
CA TRP A 307 -47.45 34.18 10.39
C TRP A 307 -47.49 35.41 11.29
N GLU A 308 -47.06 35.26 12.54
CA GLU A 308 -46.95 36.38 13.46
C GLU A 308 -45.90 37.39 13.02
N ALA A 309 -44.73 36.93 12.60
CA ALA A 309 -43.71 37.76 11.96
C ALA A 309 -44.24 38.46 10.70
N PHE A 310 -45.10 37.79 9.93
CA PHE A 310 -45.71 38.35 8.72
C PHE A 310 -46.76 39.43 9.01
N TYR A 311 -47.63 39.21 10.01
CA TYR A 311 -48.71 40.14 10.38
C TYR A 311 -48.27 41.22 11.37
N GLY A 312 -47.13 41.03 12.05
CA GLY A 312 -46.59 41.94 13.04
C GLY A 312 -47.26 41.83 14.41
N THR A 313 -47.74 40.63 14.77
CA THR A 313 -48.17 40.26 16.13
C THR A 313 -46.96 39.84 16.98
N ASP A 314 -47.15 39.65 18.28
CA ASP A 314 -46.14 39.30 19.27
C ASP A 314 -46.14 37.78 19.51
N PRO A 315 -45.10 37.04 19.07
CA PRO A 315 -45.05 35.57 19.16
C PRO A 315 -45.03 35.02 20.59
N GLU A 316 -44.78 35.85 21.59
CA GLU A 316 -44.85 35.44 22.99
C GLU A 316 -46.23 35.70 23.62
N HIS A 317 -47.19 36.28 22.87
CA HIS A 317 -48.49 36.70 23.37
C HIS A 317 -49.63 36.53 22.35
N GLY A 318 -50.48 35.53 22.59
CA GLY A 318 -51.57 35.21 21.66
C GLY A 318 -52.70 36.21 21.56
N ASP A 319 -52.56 37.38 22.17
CA ASP A 319 -53.44 38.55 22.07
C ASP A 319 -52.53 39.79 22.21
N SER A 320 -51.91 40.18 21.10
CA SER A 320 -50.87 41.20 21.02
C SER A 320 -51.34 42.59 21.40
N ASP A 321 -52.60 42.92 21.12
CA ASP A 321 -53.17 44.24 21.41
C ASP A 321 -53.97 44.29 22.74
N HIS A 322 -54.12 43.12 23.37
CA HIS A 322 -54.77 42.88 24.66
C HIS A 322 -56.26 43.27 24.68
N ASP A 323 -56.98 43.07 23.58
CA ASP A 323 -58.41 43.36 23.48
C ASP A 323 -59.32 42.19 23.90
N GLY A 324 -58.75 41.00 24.06
CA GLY A 324 -59.40 39.75 24.46
C GLY A 324 -59.76 38.81 23.30
N VAL A 325 -59.36 39.10 22.07
CA VAL A 325 -59.42 38.21 20.90
C VAL A 325 -58.01 37.67 20.63
N LEU A 326 -57.91 36.42 20.18
CA LEU A 326 -56.58 35.85 19.86
C LEU A 326 -56.10 36.36 18.51
N ASP A 327 -54.79 36.55 18.34
CA ASP A 327 -54.19 37.00 17.09
C ASP A 327 -54.55 36.06 15.93
N SER A 328 -54.57 34.74 16.17
CA SER A 328 -55.03 33.72 15.23
C SER A 328 -56.46 33.91 14.69
N GLN A 329 -57.28 34.74 15.32
CA GLN A 329 -58.67 35.04 14.94
C GLN A 329 -58.83 36.42 14.27
N GLU A 330 -57.82 37.28 14.33
CA GLU A 330 -57.89 38.65 13.84
C GLU A 330 -57.35 38.83 12.42
N VAL A 331 -56.51 37.89 11.95
CA VAL A 331 -55.82 37.91 10.65
C VAL A 331 -56.48 37.09 9.55
#